data_AF-A0A809ZG31-F1
#
_entry.id   AF-A0A809ZG31-F1
#
_cell.length_a   1.000
_cell.length_b   1.000
_cell.length_c   1.000
_cell.angle_alpha   90.00
_cell.angle_beta   90.00
_cell.angle_gamma   90.00
#
_symmetry.space_group_name_H-M   'P 1'
#
loop_
_entity.id
_entity.type
_entity.pdbx_description
1 polymer ?
#
loop_
_entity_poly.entity_id
_entity_poly.type
_entity_poly.pdbx_seq_one_letter_code
_entity_poly.pdbx_strand_id
1 'polypeptide(L)'
;MPLQYKTQRRAILAIEKGPSGADVFASAFSAWGQPVTPVESKPPAAPPVSPQTFRSPVVFPKDVSPSYSSEEPGQARMLTCRDQYVANKATGSNGGMLWIQDNGGYYAECNKR
;
A
#
# COMPACT_ATOMS: atom_id res chain seq x y z
N MET A 1 -35.21 -26.56 50.86
CA MET A 1 -33.86 -26.54 50.27
C MET A 1 -33.61 -25.16 49.66
N PRO A 2 -32.91 -24.25 50.34
CA PRO A 2 -32.84 -22.84 49.93
C PRO A 2 -31.60 -22.53 49.05
N LEU A 3 -31.87 -21.94 47.89
CA LEU A 3 -31.21 -20.76 47.32
C LEU A 3 -29.67 -20.71 47.32
N GLN A 4 -29.01 -21.55 46.52
CA GLN A 4 -27.61 -21.36 46.11
C GLN A 4 -27.50 -20.75 44.71
N TYR A 5 -28.26 -19.70 44.42
CA TYR A 5 -28.19 -18.96 43.15
C TYR A 5 -28.01 -17.47 43.41
N LYS A 6 -26.87 -17.08 43.98
CA LYS A 6 -26.54 -15.64 44.13
C LYS A 6 -25.07 -15.26 43.93
N THR A 7 -24.16 -16.22 43.78
CA THR A 7 -22.71 -15.89 43.78
C THR A 7 -22.03 -16.09 42.42
N GLN A 8 -22.61 -16.84 41.47
CA GLN A 8 -21.92 -17.14 40.21
C GLN A 8 -22.11 -16.11 39.08
N ARG A 9 -22.97 -15.09 39.26
CA ARG A 9 -23.21 -14.03 38.25
C ARG A 9 -22.26 -12.82 38.33
N ARG A 10 -21.36 -12.74 39.31
CA ARG A 10 -20.41 -11.62 39.41
C ARG A 10 -19.12 -11.81 38.59
N ALA A 11 -18.83 -13.01 38.11
CA ALA A 11 -17.59 -13.29 37.35
C ALA A 11 -17.64 -12.88 35.87
N ILE A 12 -18.82 -12.52 35.33
CA ILE A 12 -18.95 -12.17 33.90
C ILE A 12 -18.65 -10.67 33.64
N LEU A 13 -18.50 -9.85 34.69
CA LEU A 13 -18.33 -8.40 34.55
C LEU A 13 -16.92 -7.87 34.81
N ALA A 14 -15.90 -8.71 34.64
CA ALA A 14 -14.52 -8.26 34.61
C ALA A 14 -13.82 -8.82 33.37
N ILE A 15 -14.38 -8.53 32.19
CA ILE A 15 -13.48 -8.26 31.06
C ILE A 15 -12.90 -6.90 31.42
N GLU A 16 -11.78 -6.91 32.15
CA GLU A 16 -10.96 -5.73 32.31
C GLU A 16 -10.86 -5.12 30.92
N LYS A 17 -11.31 -3.88 30.82
CA LYS A 17 -11.30 -3.09 29.60
C LYS A 17 -9.83 -3.07 29.17
N GLY A 18 -9.46 -4.04 28.32
CA GLY A 18 -8.15 -4.08 27.71
C GLY A 18 -7.87 -2.71 27.13
N PRO A 19 -6.59 -2.29 27.09
CA PRO A 19 -6.20 -0.96 26.67
C PRO A 19 -7.04 -0.58 25.45
N SER A 20 -7.69 0.58 25.52
CA SER A 20 -8.64 0.95 24.48
C SER A 20 -7.92 0.88 23.13
N GLY A 21 -8.63 0.60 22.03
CA GLY A 21 -7.97 0.50 20.72
C GLY A 21 -7.02 1.68 20.45
N ALA A 22 -7.35 2.87 20.96
CA ALA A 22 -6.49 4.05 20.94
C ALA A 22 -5.16 3.89 21.70
N ASP A 23 -5.16 3.28 22.88
CA ASP A 23 -3.95 3.01 23.68
C ASP A 23 -3.05 1.96 23.00
N VAL A 24 -3.65 0.93 22.40
CA VAL A 24 -2.90 -0.11 21.67
C VAL A 24 -2.29 0.48 20.39
N PHE A 25 -3.07 1.31 19.68
CA PHE A 25 -2.56 2.06 18.53
C PHE A 25 -1.45 3.03 18.94
N ALA A 26 -1.59 3.75 20.06
CA ALA A 26 -0.57 4.69 20.53
C ALA A 26 0.74 3.97 20.90
N SER A 27 0.69 2.83 21.60
CA SER A 27 1.89 2.04 21.90
C SER A 27 2.54 1.47 20.65
N ALA A 28 1.76 1.02 19.65
CA ALA A 28 2.30 0.56 18.37
C ALA A 28 3.03 1.70 17.63
N PHE A 29 2.45 2.90 17.60
CA PHE A 29 3.09 4.08 17.02
C PHE A 29 4.34 4.51 17.81
N SER A 30 4.33 4.43 19.15
CA SER A 30 5.52 4.71 19.95
C SER A 30 6.64 3.69 19.75
N ALA A 31 6.31 2.42 19.52
CA ALA A 31 7.30 1.37 19.23
C ALA A 31 7.90 1.49 17.82
N TRP A 32 7.17 2.06 16.87
CA TRP A 32 7.60 2.24 15.47
C TRP A 32 8.19 3.63 15.18
N GLY A 33 8.18 4.53 16.17
CA GLY A 33 8.63 5.92 16.04
C GLY A 33 7.49 6.87 15.63
N GLN A 34 7.49 8.06 16.21
CA GLN A 34 6.43 9.07 16.03
C GLN A 34 6.23 9.43 14.54
N PRO A 35 5.00 9.80 14.12
CA PRO A 35 4.84 10.53 12.87
C PRO A 35 5.61 11.84 13.02
N VAL A 36 6.66 12.00 12.22
CA VAL A 36 7.36 13.27 12.07
C VAL A 36 6.30 14.34 11.80
N THR A 37 6.28 15.37 12.64
CA THR A 37 5.62 16.62 12.32
C THR A 37 6.02 17.02 10.90
N PRO A 38 5.13 17.57 10.06
CA PRO A 38 5.55 18.17 8.82
C PRO A 38 6.37 19.39 9.18
N VAL A 39 7.68 19.20 9.36
CA VAL A 39 8.64 20.28 9.25
C VAL A 39 8.47 20.75 7.81
N GLU A 40 7.97 21.97 7.66
CA GLU A 40 8.14 22.81 6.48
C GLU A 40 9.65 22.86 6.18
N SER A 41 10.12 21.82 5.51
CA SER A 41 11.47 21.66 5.03
C SER A 41 11.37 22.06 3.58
N LYS A 42 11.58 23.35 3.33
CA LYS A 42 11.99 23.85 2.03
C LYS A 42 12.93 22.80 1.41
N PRO A 43 12.55 22.16 0.28
CA PRO A 43 13.37 21.09 -0.26
C PRO A 43 14.76 21.65 -0.56
N PRO A 44 15.85 21.06 -0.02
CA PRO A 44 17.16 21.33 -0.58
C PRO A 44 17.07 20.94 -2.06
N ALA A 45 17.55 21.82 -2.93
CA ALA A 45 17.54 21.61 -4.37
C ALA A 45 18.01 20.19 -4.67
N ALA A 46 17.07 19.35 -5.13
CA ALA A 46 17.38 17.99 -5.52
C ALA A 46 18.53 18.06 -6.53
N PRO A 47 19.54 17.18 -6.43
CA PRO A 47 20.49 17.02 -7.52
C PRO A 47 19.66 16.81 -8.81
N PRO A 48 20.08 17.38 -9.95
CA PRO A 48 19.35 17.21 -11.19
C PRO A 48 19.14 15.72 -11.38
N VAL A 49 17.88 15.29 -11.34
CA VAL A 49 17.50 13.91 -11.62
C VAL A 49 17.98 13.69 -13.04
N SER A 50 19.14 13.05 -13.18
CA SER A 50 19.66 12.70 -14.49
C SER A 50 18.55 11.92 -15.17
N PRO A 51 18.13 12.28 -16.40
CA PRO A 51 17.10 11.52 -17.08
C PRO A 51 17.58 10.07 -17.10
N GLN A 52 16.91 9.21 -16.33
CA GLN A 52 17.20 7.79 -16.36
C GLN A 52 16.92 7.39 -17.80
N THR A 53 17.99 7.23 -18.56
CA THR A 53 17.91 6.73 -19.92
C THR A 53 17.40 5.31 -19.75
N PHE A 54 16.09 5.12 -19.91
CA PHE A 54 15.49 3.79 -20.01
C PHE A 54 16.24 3.10 -21.13
N ARG A 55 17.21 2.25 -20.77
CA ARG A 55 18.16 1.62 -21.71
C ARG A 55 17.46 0.64 -22.65
N SER A 56 16.16 0.40 -22.44
CA SER A 56 15.32 -0.42 -23.29
C SER A 56 13.90 0.14 -23.31
N PRO A 57 13.17 0.01 -24.44
CA PRO A 57 11.79 0.47 -24.55
C PRO A 57 10.93 -0.22 -23.48
N VAL A 58 10.28 0.58 -22.64
CA VAL A 58 9.32 0.08 -21.64
C VAL A 58 8.06 -0.36 -22.37
N VAL A 59 7.70 -1.64 -22.22
CA VAL A 59 6.49 -2.19 -22.85
C VAL A 59 5.31 -1.97 -21.90
N PHE A 60 4.34 -1.16 -22.34
CA PHE A 60 3.07 -0.96 -21.65
C PHE A 60 1.95 -1.70 -22.39
N PRO A 61 0.92 -2.20 -21.68
CA PRO A 61 -0.27 -2.72 -22.33
C PRO A 61 -0.98 -1.57 -23.06
N LYS A 62 -1.50 -1.84 -24.26
CA LYS A 62 -2.27 -0.85 -25.05
C LYS A 62 -3.73 -0.79 -24.64
N ASP A 63 -4.24 -1.91 -24.15
CA ASP A 63 -5.63 -2.09 -23.75
C ASP A 63 -5.69 -2.89 -22.44
N VAL A 64 -6.79 -2.71 -21.73
CA VAL A 64 -7.14 -3.50 -20.55
C VAL A 64 -7.42 -4.93 -20.98
N SER A 65 -6.87 -5.90 -20.25
CA SER A 65 -7.10 -7.31 -20.55
C SER A 65 -8.60 -7.64 -20.43
N PRO A 66 -9.18 -8.36 -21.42
CA PRO A 66 -10.57 -8.82 -21.33
C PRO A 66 -10.80 -9.78 -20.16
N SER A 67 -9.74 -10.35 -19.59
CA SER A 67 -9.81 -11.14 -18.35
C SER A 67 -10.35 -10.34 -17.16
N TYR A 68 -10.26 -9.01 -17.20
CA TYR A 68 -10.74 -8.11 -16.15
C TYR A 68 -12.00 -7.34 -16.54
N SER A 69 -12.73 -7.77 -17.58
CA SER A 69 -13.96 -7.10 -18.01
C SER A 69 -15.08 -7.09 -16.98
N SER A 70 -14.99 -7.91 -15.92
CA SER A 70 -15.94 -7.93 -14.79
C SER A 70 -15.57 -6.99 -13.64
N GLU A 71 -14.36 -6.39 -13.68
CA GLU A 71 -13.87 -5.47 -12.67
C GLU A 71 -14.22 -4.02 -13.04
N GLU A 72 -14.14 -3.11 -12.06
CA GLU A 72 -14.25 -1.68 -12.35
C GLU A 72 -13.15 -1.25 -13.35
N PRO A 73 -13.44 -0.32 -14.28
CA PRO A 73 -12.50 0.05 -15.34
C PRO A 73 -11.16 0.58 -14.79
N GLY A 74 -11.16 1.25 -13.64
CA GLY A 74 -9.92 1.65 -12.95
C GLY A 74 -9.12 0.47 -12.43
N GLN A 75 -9.79 -0.50 -11.81
CA GLN A 75 -9.17 -1.70 -11.25
C GLN A 75 -8.63 -2.63 -12.35
N ALA A 76 -9.41 -2.81 -13.42
CA ALA A 76 -9.03 -3.60 -14.58
C ALA A 76 -7.73 -3.07 -15.24
N ARG A 77 -7.57 -1.74 -15.32
CA ARG A 77 -6.32 -1.10 -15.76
C ARG A 77 -5.15 -1.43 -14.85
N MET A 78 -5.31 -1.29 -13.52
CA MET A 78 -4.22 -1.59 -12.58
C MET A 78 -3.76 -3.04 -12.68
N LEU A 79 -4.70 -3.98 -12.75
CA LEU A 79 -4.40 -5.41 -12.86
C LEU A 79 -3.68 -5.71 -14.17
N THR A 80 -4.13 -5.13 -15.28
CA THR A 80 -3.47 -5.28 -16.57
C THR A 80 -2.05 -4.71 -16.55
N CYS A 81 -1.85 -3.52 -15.98
CA CYS A 81 -0.52 -2.93 -15.79
C CYS A 81 0.38 -3.84 -14.95
N ARG A 82 -0.15 -4.43 -13.87
CA ARG A 82 0.59 -5.33 -13.00
C ARG A 82 1.03 -6.59 -13.73
N ASP A 83 0.12 -7.21 -14.46
CA ASP A 83 0.41 -8.42 -15.22
C ASP A 83 1.45 -8.16 -16.30
N GLN A 84 1.34 -7.04 -17.02
CA GLN A 84 2.35 -6.67 -18.01
C GLN A 84 3.71 -6.41 -17.36
N TYR A 85 3.75 -5.74 -16.21
CA TYR A 85 4.99 -5.52 -15.48
C TYR A 85 5.68 -6.84 -15.11
N VAL A 86 4.91 -7.81 -14.58
CA VAL A 86 5.41 -9.12 -14.19
C VAL A 86 5.89 -9.90 -15.42
N ALA A 87 5.13 -9.90 -16.51
CA ALA A 87 5.53 -10.52 -17.77
C ALA A 87 6.84 -9.91 -18.30
N ASN A 88 6.96 -8.59 -18.24
CA ASN A 88 8.16 -7.87 -18.64
C ASN A 88 9.36 -8.12 -17.72
N LYS A 89 9.17 -8.55 -16.46
CA LYS A 89 10.30 -8.90 -15.59
C LYS A 89 11.04 -10.13 -16.11
N ALA A 90 10.35 -11.07 -16.75
CA ALA A 90 10.97 -12.26 -17.32
C ALA A 90 11.86 -11.92 -18.52
N THR A 91 11.48 -10.90 -19.30
CA THR A 91 12.18 -10.50 -20.54
C THR A 91 13.07 -9.27 -20.38
N GLY A 92 13.06 -8.62 -19.21
CA GLY A 92 13.76 -7.35 -18.99
C GLY A 92 13.10 -6.15 -19.71
N SER A 93 11.86 -6.27 -20.16
CA SER A 93 11.16 -5.26 -20.98
C SER A 93 10.58 -4.08 -20.19
N ASN A 94 10.89 -3.98 -18.89
CA ASN A 94 10.53 -2.83 -18.06
C ASN A 94 11.50 -1.66 -18.20
N GLY A 95 12.55 -1.77 -19.02
CA GLY A 95 13.52 -0.70 -19.26
C GLY A 95 14.32 -0.27 -18.02
N GLY A 96 14.32 -1.09 -16.95
CA GLY A 96 14.89 -0.75 -15.65
C GLY A 96 13.93 0.01 -14.71
N MET A 97 12.69 0.25 -15.13
CA MET A 97 11.67 0.91 -14.31
C MET A 97 11.17 -0.03 -13.20
N LEU A 98 11.13 0.46 -11.96
CA LEU A 98 10.48 -0.25 -10.86
C LEU A 98 8.96 -0.04 -10.95
N TRP A 99 8.23 -0.93 -10.28
CA TRP A 99 6.76 -0.86 -10.18
C TRP A 99 6.29 0.51 -9.66
N ILE A 100 6.90 0.96 -8.55
CA ILE A 100 6.72 2.27 -7.92
C ILE A 100 8.12 2.87 -7.72
N GLN A 101 8.29 4.15 -8.02
CA GLN A 101 9.52 4.94 -7.82
C GLN A 101 9.15 6.33 -7.30
N ASP A 102 10.10 7.01 -6.66
CA ASP A 102 9.92 8.41 -6.30
C ASP A 102 9.79 9.25 -7.58
N ASN A 103 8.70 10.01 -7.70
CA ASN A 103 8.33 10.83 -8.87
C ASN A 103 7.95 10.08 -10.16
N GLY A 104 7.59 8.81 -10.10
CA GLY A 104 7.11 8.07 -11.28
C GLY A 104 7.31 6.58 -11.13
N GLY A 105 7.04 5.80 -12.16
CA GLY A 105 7.21 4.35 -12.10
C GLY A 105 6.29 3.66 -13.08
N TYR A 106 6.44 2.35 -13.19
CA TYR A 106 5.72 1.59 -14.20
C TYR A 106 4.22 1.72 -14.01
N TYR A 107 3.76 1.65 -12.76
CA TYR A 107 2.35 1.82 -12.42
C TYR A 107 1.82 3.21 -12.82
N ALA A 108 2.52 4.28 -12.41
CA ALA A 108 2.08 5.65 -12.69
C ALA A 108 2.10 5.98 -14.18
N GLU A 109 3.07 5.47 -14.92
CA GLU A 109 3.19 5.70 -16.37
C GLU A 109 2.19 4.85 -17.17
N CYS A 110 1.93 3.62 -16.71
CA CYS A 110 0.90 2.76 -17.30
C CYS A 110 -0.50 3.33 -17.08
N ASN A 111 -0.79 3.89 -15.90
CA ASN A 111 -2.09 4.47 -15.59
C ASN A 111 -2.37 5.81 -16.32
N LYS A 112 -1.33 6.47 -16.84
CA LYS A 112 -1.46 7.69 -17.68
C LYS A 112 -1.74 7.38 -19.16
N ARG A 113 -1.42 6.17 -19.61
CA ARG A 113 -1.65 5.71 -20.98
C ARG A 113 -3.10 5.26 -21.14
#